data_AF-A0A7S9GR20-F1
#
_entry.id   AF-A0A7S9GR20-F1
#
_cell.length_a   1.000
_cell.length_b   1.000
_cell.length_c   1.000
_cell.angle_alpha   90.00
_cell.angle_beta   90.00
_cell.angle_gamma   90.00
#
_symmetry.space_group_name_H-M   'P 1'
#
loop_
_entity.id
_entity.type
_entity.pdbx_description
1 polymer ?
#
loop_
_entity_poly.entity_id
_entity_poly.type
_entity_poly.pdbx_seq_one_letter_code
_entity_poly.pdbx_strand_id
1 'polypeptide(L)'
;MSVRSTLLAAAVTLASLGAAHADGLRPIAAQSIHLGDVSGVAYYTAERDGFRVVTTLAEGEAGTPIRFVSVLAPGQRVVFSTPKLASALEISRNGDSLLVRKAAPLSN
;
A
#
# COMPACT_ATOMS: atom_id res chain seq x y z
N MET A 1 53.54 28.77 29.94
CA MET A 1 53.55 27.47 29.25
C MET A 1 52.15 26.88 29.23
N SER A 2 51.73 26.45 28.03
CA SER A 2 50.71 25.45 27.68
C SER A 2 49.25 25.68 28.11
N VAL A 3 48.49 26.27 27.18
CA VAL A 3 47.04 26.09 27.04
C VAL A 3 46.82 24.66 26.52
N ARG A 4 46.07 23.84 27.26
CA ARG A 4 45.63 22.51 26.78
C ARG A 4 44.15 22.56 26.46
N SER A 5 43.88 22.84 25.18
CA SER A 5 42.56 22.76 24.55
C SER A 5 42.18 21.29 24.36
N THR A 6 41.13 20.84 25.02
CA THR A 6 40.51 19.53 24.78
C THR A 6 39.44 19.67 23.72
N LEU A 7 39.78 19.30 22.48
CA LEU A 7 38.84 19.14 21.38
C LEU A 7 38.11 17.79 21.55
N LEU A 8 36.80 17.85 21.77
CA LEU A 8 35.92 16.67 21.79
C LEU A 8 35.45 16.42 20.35
N ALA A 9 35.95 15.37 19.70
CA ALA A 9 35.52 14.99 18.35
C ALA A 9 34.18 14.23 18.41
N ALA A 10 33.11 14.83 17.88
CA ALA A 10 31.82 14.18 17.70
C ALA A 10 31.83 13.35 16.41
N ALA A 11 31.85 12.02 16.54
CA ALA A 11 31.68 11.12 15.40
C ALA A 11 30.18 10.96 15.09
N VAL A 12 29.70 11.59 14.02
CA VAL A 12 28.34 11.36 13.50
C VAL A 12 28.41 10.15 12.56
N THR A 13 27.96 9.00 13.04
CA THR A 13 27.73 7.83 12.19
C THR A 13 26.40 8.01 11.45
N LEU A 14 26.45 8.50 10.21
CA LEU A 14 25.31 8.42 9.30
C LEU A 14 25.06 6.94 8.96
N ALA A 15 24.24 6.27 9.77
CA ALA A 15 23.60 5.03 9.36
C ALA A 15 22.73 5.37 8.15
N SER A 16 23.11 4.88 6.98
CA SER A 16 22.30 4.95 5.76
C SER A 16 21.02 4.16 6.01
N LEU A 17 19.98 4.85 6.49
CA LEU A 17 18.61 4.38 6.49
C LEU A 17 18.20 4.28 5.02
N GLY A 18 18.53 3.15 4.38
CA GLY A 18 17.95 2.81 3.09
C GLY A 18 16.45 2.79 3.28
N ALA A 19 15.74 3.73 2.64
CA ALA A 19 14.30 3.72 2.63
C ALA A 19 13.86 2.37 2.04
N ALA A 20 13.18 1.56 2.85
CA ALA A 20 12.57 0.33 2.38
C ALA A 20 11.43 0.72 1.43
N HIS A 21 11.76 0.89 0.15
CA HIS A 21 10.77 1.05 -0.90
C HIS A 21 10.13 -0.31 -1.12
N ALA A 22 8.92 -0.50 -0.58
CA ALA A 22 8.09 -1.62 -0.98
C ALA A 22 7.83 -1.45 -2.48
N ASP A 23 8.38 -2.35 -3.29
CA ASP A 23 8.20 -2.32 -4.74
C ASP A 23 6.69 -2.35 -5.03
N GLY A 24 6.22 -1.33 -5.74
CA GLY A 24 4.79 -1.18 -6.01
C GLY A 24 4.27 -2.36 -6.83
N LEU A 25 2.96 -2.57 -6.80
CA LEU A 25 2.34 -3.49 -7.74
C LEU A 25 2.68 -3.01 -9.16
N ARG A 26 3.17 -3.91 -10.01
CA ARG A 26 3.45 -3.62 -11.41
C ARG A 26 2.15 -3.64 -12.22
N PRO A 27 2.04 -2.89 -13.34
CA PRO A 27 0.88 -2.99 -14.22
C PRO A 27 0.66 -4.44 -14.66
N ILE A 28 -0.61 -4.83 -14.82
CA ILE A 28 -1.11 -6.17 -15.16
C ILE A 28 -0.74 -7.31 -14.19
N ALA A 29 0.19 -7.08 -13.26
CA ALA A 29 0.50 -8.06 -12.22
C ALA A 29 -0.67 -8.15 -11.23
N ALA A 30 -1.08 -9.38 -10.94
CA ALA A 30 -2.09 -9.65 -9.92
C ALA A 30 -1.45 -9.73 -8.54
N GLN A 31 -2.10 -9.14 -7.55
CA GLN A 31 -1.77 -9.26 -6.14
C GLN A 31 -2.91 -9.91 -5.38
N SER A 32 -2.60 -10.96 -4.64
CA SER A 32 -3.55 -11.61 -3.73
C SER A 32 -3.92 -10.68 -2.57
N ILE A 33 -5.19 -10.71 -2.21
CA ILE A 33 -5.79 -9.93 -1.14
C ILE A 33 -6.39 -10.91 -0.14
N HIS A 34 -6.17 -10.62 1.15
CA HIS A 34 -6.82 -11.30 2.26
C HIS A 34 -7.41 -10.27 3.22
N LEU A 35 -8.74 -10.30 3.39
CA LEU A 35 -9.54 -9.45 4.26
C LEU A 35 -10.46 -10.34 5.11
N GLY A 36 -9.87 -10.99 6.10
CA GLY A 36 -10.54 -12.04 6.90
C GLY A 36 -11.04 -13.18 6.00
N ASP A 37 -12.33 -13.47 6.08
CA ASP A 37 -12.99 -14.55 5.31
C ASP A 37 -13.16 -14.20 3.82
N VAL A 38 -12.96 -12.92 3.46
CA VAL A 38 -12.99 -12.45 2.07
C VAL A 38 -11.57 -12.48 1.50
N SER A 39 -11.41 -13.16 0.38
CA SER A 39 -10.14 -13.22 -0.37
C SER A 39 -10.35 -12.86 -1.83
N GLY A 40 -9.27 -12.55 -2.52
CA GLY A 40 -9.36 -12.19 -3.91
C GLY A 40 -8.07 -11.69 -4.52
N VAL A 41 -8.21 -10.95 -5.61
CA VAL A 41 -7.08 -10.42 -6.38
C VAL A 41 -7.34 -8.97 -6.80
N ALA A 42 -6.28 -8.17 -6.81
CA ALA A 42 -6.27 -6.86 -7.47
C ALA A 42 -5.19 -6.81 -8.55
N TYR A 43 -5.48 -6.10 -9.62
CA TYR A 43 -4.51 -5.72 -10.64
C TYR A 43 -4.90 -4.35 -11.20
N TYR A 44 -4.01 -3.72 -11.95
CA TYR A 44 -4.33 -2.47 -12.61
C TYR A 44 -3.73 -2.35 -14.01
N THR A 45 -4.36 -1.49 -14.81
CA THR A 45 -3.80 -0.97 -16.06
C THR A 45 -3.52 0.53 -15.90
N ALA A 46 -2.42 0.99 -16.49
CA ALA A 46 -2.18 2.43 -16.63
C ALA A 46 -2.95 2.92 -17.87
N GLU A 47 -3.91 3.81 -17.65
CA GLU A 47 -4.75 4.39 -18.70
C GLU A 47 -4.56 5.92 -18.71
N ARG A 48 -5.04 6.57 -19.79
CA ARG A 48 -4.89 8.03 -19.94
C ARG A 48 -5.49 8.80 -18.77
N ASP A 49 -6.61 8.31 -18.26
CA ASP A 49 -7.40 9.03 -17.26
C ASP A 49 -7.05 8.59 -15.82
N GLY A 50 -6.10 7.66 -15.64
CA GLY A 50 -5.62 7.21 -14.34
C GLY A 50 -5.20 5.74 -14.30
N PHE A 51 -4.96 5.22 -13.10
CA PHE A 51 -4.76 3.78 -12.92
C PHE A 51 -6.12 3.11 -12.75
N ARG A 52 -6.52 2.30 -13.74
CA ARG A 52 -7.74 1.52 -13.66
C ARG A 52 -7.45 0.27 -12.83
N VAL A 53 -7.85 0.33 -11.57
CA VAL A 53 -7.71 -0.77 -10.61
C VAL A 53 -8.94 -1.66 -10.70
N VAL A 54 -8.71 -2.95 -10.84
CA VAL A 54 -9.73 -3.98 -10.78
C VAL A 54 -9.46 -4.84 -9.56
N THR A 55 -10.45 -4.94 -8.68
CA THR A 55 -10.40 -5.80 -7.50
C THR A 55 -11.57 -6.77 -7.55
N THR A 56 -11.27 -8.07 -7.48
CA THR A 56 -12.29 -9.12 -7.41
C THR A 56 -12.18 -9.80 -6.06
N LEU A 57 -13.28 -9.85 -5.31
CA LEU A 57 -13.36 -10.40 -3.95
C LEU A 57 -14.49 -11.42 -3.84
N ALA A 58 -14.29 -12.47 -3.05
CA ALA A 58 -15.30 -13.45 -2.71
C ALA A 58 -15.11 -13.93 -1.26
N GLU A 59 -16.19 -14.34 -0.60
CA GLU A 59 -16.14 -15.01 0.71
C GLU A 59 -15.92 -16.52 0.50
N GLY A 60 -14.72 -17.01 0.81
CA GLY A 60 -14.33 -18.39 0.53
C GLY A 60 -14.39 -18.78 -0.97
N GLU A 61 -14.28 -20.08 -1.24
CA GLU A 61 -14.28 -20.61 -2.63
C GLU A 61 -15.68 -20.66 -3.26
N ALA A 62 -16.73 -20.78 -2.44
CA ALA A 62 -18.11 -20.90 -2.90
C ALA A 62 -18.86 -19.57 -2.95
N GLY A 63 -18.27 -18.49 -2.41
CA GLY A 63 -18.89 -17.17 -2.42
C GLY A 63 -18.98 -16.58 -3.82
N THR A 64 -20.07 -15.88 -4.11
CA THR A 64 -20.25 -15.16 -5.39
C THR A 64 -19.20 -14.06 -5.51
N PRO A 65 -18.35 -14.06 -6.56
CA PRO A 65 -17.34 -13.03 -6.72
C PRO A 65 -17.96 -11.67 -7.05
N ILE A 66 -17.49 -10.63 -6.36
CA ILE A 66 -17.85 -9.24 -6.62
C ILE A 66 -16.64 -8.53 -7.23
N ARG A 67 -16.84 -7.86 -8.36
CA ARG A 67 -15.80 -7.09 -9.06
C ARG A 67 -16.02 -5.60 -8.88
N PHE A 68 -15.03 -4.93 -8.31
CA PHE A 68 -14.95 -3.49 -8.18
C PHE A 68 -13.98 -2.93 -9.21
N VAL A 69 -14.34 -1.81 -9.83
CA VAL A 69 -13.49 -1.08 -10.77
C VAL A 69 -13.43 0.36 -10.33
N SER A 70 -12.22 0.87 -10.11
CA SER A 70 -11.97 2.28 -9.81
C SER A 70 -10.86 2.82 -10.70
N VAL A 71 -10.89 4.13 -10.96
CA VAL A 71 -9.80 4.84 -11.64
C VAL A 71 -9.17 5.78 -10.62
N LEU A 72 -7.88 5.55 -10.33
CA LEU A 72 -7.13 6.36 -9.35
C LEU A 72 -6.24 7.37 -10.06
N ALA A 73 -6.52 8.66 -9.83
CA ALA A 73 -5.60 9.75 -10.10
C ALA A 73 -4.42 9.72 -9.09
N PRO A 74 -3.29 10.40 -9.38
CA PRO A 74 -2.18 10.48 -8.44
C PRO A 74 -2.62 10.97 -7.05
N GLY A 75 -2.19 10.27 -6.00
CA GLY A 75 -2.54 10.59 -4.61
C GLY A 75 -3.90 10.05 -4.13
N GLN A 76 -4.71 9.46 -5.02
CA GLN A 76 -5.99 8.87 -4.64
C GLN A 76 -5.84 7.44 -4.11
N ARG A 77 -6.86 7.03 -3.35
CA ARG A 77 -6.94 5.70 -2.75
C ARG A 77 -8.38 5.21 -2.67
N VAL A 78 -8.53 3.90 -2.66
CA VAL A 78 -9.78 3.20 -2.34
C VAL A 78 -9.54 2.30 -1.13
N VAL A 79 -10.55 2.18 -0.27
CA VAL A 79 -10.50 1.35 0.93
C VAL A 79 -11.67 0.37 0.91
N PHE A 80 -11.37 -0.90 1.17
CA PHE A 80 -12.34 -1.97 1.32
C PHE A 80 -12.34 -2.42 2.79
N SER A 81 -13.51 -2.50 3.40
CA SER A 81 -13.69 -3.01 4.75
C SER A 81 -14.90 -3.93 4.80
N THR A 82 -14.96 -4.78 5.82
CA THR A 82 -16.18 -5.51 6.16
C THR A 82 -16.64 -5.07 7.55
N PRO A 83 -17.95 -5.00 7.82
CA PRO A 83 -18.45 -4.54 9.13
C PRO A 83 -17.95 -5.38 10.31
N LYS A 84 -17.65 -6.67 10.08
CA LYS A 84 -17.26 -7.63 11.12
C LYS A 84 -15.77 -7.57 11.49
N LEU A 85 -14.92 -7.00 10.63
CA LEU A 85 -13.46 -7.03 10.82
C LEU A 85 -12.92 -5.67 11.26
N ALA A 86 -12.03 -5.71 12.24
CA ALA A 86 -11.26 -4.53 12.68
C ALA A 86 -10.07 -4.21 11.75
N SER A 87 -10.15 -4.58 10.46
CA SER A 87 -9.09 -4.31 9.48
C SER A 87 -9.71 -3.96 8.14
N ALA A 88 -9.03 -3.10 7.39
CA ALA A 88 -9.38 -2.74 6.03
C ALA A 88 -8.23 -3.06 5.06
N LEU A 89 -8.55 -3.06 3.77
CA LEU A 89 -7.59 -3.06 2.68
C LEU A 89 -7.58 -1.69 2.04
N GLU A 90 -6.42 -1.06 1.93
CA GLU A 90 -6.23 0.16 1.15
C GLU A 90 -5.46 -0.16 -0.14
N ILE A 91 -5.94 0.37 -1.26
CA ILE A 91 -5.20 0.44 -2.51
C ILE A 91 -5.01 1.91 -2.84
N SER A 92 -3.75 2.36 -2.90
CA SER A 92 -3.40 3.77 -3.10
C SER A 92 -2.42 3.95 -4.26
N ARG A 93 -2.58 5.04 -5.00
CA ARG A 93 -1.65 5.45 -6.05
C ARG A 93 -0.72 6.53 -5.51
N ASN A 94 0.57 6.23 -5.45
CA ASN A 94 1.61 7.19 -5.12
C ASN A 94 2.47 7.47 -6.36
N GLY A 95 2.20 8.59 -7.04
CA GLY A 95 2.80 8.90 -8.33
C GLY A 95 2.51 7.80 -9.35
N ASP A 96 3.55 7.07 -9.74
CA ASP A 96 3.48 5.99 -10.73
C ASP A 96 3.46 4.58 -10.11
N SER A 97 3.44 4.49 -8.78
CA SER A 97 3.35 3.23 -8.06
C SER A 97 1.95 3.01 -7.50
N LEU A 98 1.44 1.78 -7.63
CA LEU A 98 0.26 1.34 -6.91
C LEU A 98 0.67 0.51 -5.69
N LEU A 99 0.13 0.85 -4.53
CA LEU A 99 0.42 0.16 -3.27
C LEU A 99 -0.85 -0.51 -2.77
N VAL A 100 -0.72 -1.74 -2.29
CA VAL A 100 -1.80 -2.50 -1.65
C VAL A 100 -1.37 -2.79 -0.22
N ARG A 101 -2.14 -2.33 0.76
CA ARG A 101 -1.76 -2.38 2.18
C ARG A 101 -2.94 -2.75 3.06
N LYS A 102 -2.66 -3.37 4.21
CA LYS A 102 -3.64 -3.42 5.31
C LYS A 102 -3.75 -2.02 5.93
N ALA A 103 -4.97 -1.62 6.24
CA ALA A 103 -5.29 -0.34 6.85
C ALA A 103 -6.15 -0.54 8.11
N ALA A 104 -6.21 0.49 8.95
CA ALA A 104 -7.18 0.54 10.03
C ALA A 104 -8.61 0.59 9.46
N PRO A 105 -9.59 0.01 10.14
CA PRO A 105 -10.99 0.07 9.72
C PRO A 105 -11.46 1.52 9.73
N LEU A 106 -12.28 1.89 8.75
CA LEU A 106 -12.95 3.19 8.74
C LEU A 106 -14.06 3.16 9.81
N SER A 107 -14.08 4.16 10.70
CA SER A 107 -15.25 4.39 11.56
C SER A 107 -16.37 4.94 10.71
N ASN A 108 -17.52 4.28 10.73
CA ASN A 108 -18.77 4.81 10.15
C ASN A 108 -19.45 5.76 11.12
#